data_AF-A0A1W9RM61-F1
#
_entry.id   AF-A0A1W9RM61-F1
#
_cell.length_a   1.000
_cell.length_b   1.000
_cell.length_c   1.000
_cell.angle_alpha   90.00
_cell.angle_beta   90.00
_cell.angle_gamma   90.00
#
_symmetry.space_group_name_H-M   'P 1'
#
loop_
_entity.id
_entity.type
_entity.pdbx_description
1 polymer ?
#
loop_
_entity_poly.entity_id
_entity_poly.type
_entity_poly.pdbx_seq_one_letter_code
_entity_poly.pdbx_strand_id
1 'polypeptide(L)'
;MTISYSFEELNEKTNFILAKKDPPVTLAKHIYDCLIALKEYFEENEGLWRQSWKRISLISYEEAKKLLLISIYFHDIGKATKEFQNALEEETKSFHPFYVLFVLPLNLGKLKGISLVPLAIINHHTPYYIKNQSSLYENIEISPPDFLEKFKVFFDFYPRIIEEIFQIKTEPVSPINNSLEEIKKTLLETKIKISNLNSASRIQIENIFYFLSGGLVFSDRIASKRELNKSFSPYFKTQNVEQSLKKSISGFKRWKNFQTKASQMKSSVFLEIPTGEGKTEAALLWAENNLKNKYTKIIYTLPTRVTSNKIYERIKKVLENNEVGLVHSDAKFILEEEFPEMPEKQKLALEYYLRKYFFLPFTVSTLDSLLIRFLHSGRWDAARFNLQNTLIIVDEIHAYNPRLLGFLLKTLEILASFSNKFMLMSASMPEVIKRKFEKHLNFKTYGGVYQEEILFEKMWYYIIQNLPI
;
A
#
# COMPACT_ATOMS: atom_id res chain seq x y z
N MET A 1 11.66 17.33 14.84
CA MET A 1 11.24 16.56 16.02
C MET A 1 12.43 16.49 16.95
N THR A 2 12.27 16.86 18.22
CA THR A 2 13.22 16.49 19.27
C THR A 2 13.25 14.98 19.38
N ILE A 3 14.45 14.39 19.46
CA ILE A 3 14.64 12.95 19.61
C ILE A 3 14.03 12.52 20.95
N SER A 4 13.45 11.32 20.99
CA SER A 4 12.80 10.81 22.21
C SER A 4 13.84 10.47 23.27
N TYR A 5 13.66 11.00 24.49
CA TYR A 5 14.56 10.71 25.61
C TYR A 5 14.50 9.22 25.97
N SER A 6 13.29 8.63 25.97
CA SER A 6 13.11 7.20 26.22
C SER A 6 13.82 6.33 25.18
N PHE A 7 13.90 6.79 23.92
CA PHE A 7 14.61 6.09 22.85
C PHE A 7 16.13 6.10 23.08
N GLU A 8 16.71 7.24 23.45
CA GLU A 8 18.14 7.35 23.74
C GLU A 8 18.53 6.42 24.90
N GLU A 9 17.74 6.44 25.98
CA GLU A 9 17.94 5.56 27.15
C GLU A 9 17.80 4.07 26.78
N LEU A 10 16.81 3.71 25.93
CA LEU A 10 16.65 2.35 25.42
C LEU A 10 17.87 1.91 24.60
N ASN A 11 18.37 2.77 23.72
CA ASN A 11 19.49 2.47 22.84
C ASN A 11 20.78 2.24 23.63
N GLU A 12 21.02 3.03 24.68
CA GLU A 12 22.14 2.86 25.60
C GLU A 12 22.02 1.57 26.42
N LYS A 13 20.86 1.34 27.07
CA LYS A 13 20.64 0.16 27.94
C LYS A 13 20.68 -1.17 27.20
N THR A 14 20.37 -1.15 25.90
CA THR A 14 20.44 -2.34 25.05
C THR A 14 21.83 -2.56 24.47
N ASN A 15 22.84 -1.78 24.87
CA ASN A 15 24.20 -1.89 24.35
C ASN A 15 24.28 -1.87 22.83
N PHE A 16 23.41 -1.11 22.17
CA PHE A 16 23.45 -0.97 20.72
C PHE A 16 23.32 -2.31 19.96
N ILE A 17 22.52 -3.26 20.48
CA ILE A 17 22.15 -4.51 19.75
C ILE A 17 21.83 -4.15 18.30
N LEU A 18 22.47 -4.80 17.33
CA LEU A 18 22.38 -4.41 15.93
C LEU A 18 21.16 -5.03 15.25
N ALA A 19 20.55 -4.26 14.35
CA ALA A 19 19.56 -4.73 13.38
C ALA A 19 20.11 -4.83 11.96
N LYS A 20 21.12 -4.02 11.62
CA LYS A 20 21.88 -4.03 10.36
C LYS A 20 23.34 -3.70 10.65
N LYS A 21 24.25 -4.20 9.81
CA LYS A 21 25.71 -4.05 9.99
C LYS A 21 26.32 -2.97 9.08
N ASP A 22 25.80 -2.80 7.87
CA ASP A 22 26.36 -1.86 6.89
C ASP A 22 25.27 -0.98 6.24
N PRO A 23 25.18 0.32 6.58
CA PRO A 23 25.79 0.92 7.78
C PRO A 23 25.20 0.33 9.07
N PRO A 24 25.91 0.41 10.22
CA PRO A 24 25.42 -0.15 11.47
C PRO A 24 24.18 0.62 11.95
N VAL A 25 23.07 -0.11 12.11
CA VAL A 25 21.83 0.43 12.65
C VAL A 25 21.42 -0.43 13.83
N THR A 26 21.22 0.19 14.99
CA THR A 26 20.77 -0.52 16.19
C THR A 26 19.31 -0.94 16.06
N LEU A 27 18.93 -2.01 16.77
CA LEU A 27 17.56 -2.50 16.85
C LEU A 27 16.62 -1.44 17.42
N ALA A 28 17.04 -0.73 18.47
CA ALA A 28 16.27 0.38 19.02
C ALA A 28 16.04 1.49 17.98
N LYS A 29 17.08 1.84 17.21
CA LYS A 29 16.99 2.86 16.15
C LYS A 29 16.02 2.45 15.05
N HIS A 30 16.12 1.21 14.56
CA HIS A 30 15.24 0.67 13.52
C HIS A 30 13.77 0.65 13.98
N ILE A 31 13.49 0.17 15.20
CA ILE A 31 12.14 0.18 15.77
C ILE A 31 11.61 1.62 15.86
N TYR A 32 12.42 2.55 16.35
CA TYR A 32 12.06 3.96 16.43
C TYR A 32 11.72 4.55 15.05
N ASP A 33 12.54 4.28 14.03
CA ASP A 33 12.29 4.74 12.65
C ASP A 33 10.98 4.19 12.08
N CYS A 34 10.68 2.92 12.32
CA CYS A 34 9.42 2.31 11.93
C CYS A 34 8.20 3.00 12.58
N LEU A 35 8.32 3.40 13.85
CA LEU A 35 7.27 4.11 14.57
C LEU A 35 7.11 5.54 14.06
N ILE A 36 8.20 6.26 13.79
CA ILE A 36 8.14 7.62 13.22
C ILE A 36 7.56 7.58 11.81
N ALA A 37 7.95 6.61 10.97
CA ALA A 37 7.36 6.43 9.65
C ALA A 37 5.83 6.20 9.72
N LEU A 38 5.36 5.43 10.70
CA LEU A 38 3.94 5.23 10.94
C LEU A 38 3.24 6.51 11.40
N LYS A 39 3.88 7.25 12.33
CA LYS A 39 3.36 8.50 12.86
C LYS A 39 3.14 9.51 11.73
N GLU A 40 4.14 9.74 10.88
CA GLU A 40 4.02 10.65 9.73
C GLU A 40 2.88 10.26 8.78
N TYR A 41 2.67 8.95 8.58
CA TYR A 41 1.57 8.47 7.76
C TYR A 41 0.21 8.79 8.41
N PHE A 42 0.07 8.57 9.71
CA PHE A 42 -1.20 8.79 10.41
C PHE A 42 -1.52 10.26 10.67
N GLU A 43 -0.54 11.16 10.80
CA GLU A 43 -0.76 12.60 10.97
C GLU A 43 -1.77 13.19 9.97
N GLU A 44 -1.77 12.69 8.73
CA GLU A 44 -2.66 13.16 7.66
C GLU A 44 -3.76 12.15 7.28
N ASN A 45 -3.55 10.85 7.53
CA ASN A 45 -4.48 9.80 7.08
C ASN A 45 -5.36 9.22 8.20
N GLU A 46 -5.10 9.54 9.46
CA GLU A 46 -5.82 8.97 10.61
C GLU A 46 -7.33 9.26 10.57
N GLY A 47 -7.73 10.48 10.17
CA GLY A 47 -9.14 10.82 9.99
C GLY A 47 -9.86 9.94 8.95
N LEU A 48 -9.17 9.61 7.85
CA LEU A 48 -9.72 8.77 6.77
C LEU A 48 -9.90 7.32 7.24
N TRP A 49 -8.92 6.80 7.99
CA TRP A 49 -9.02 5.49 8.62
C TRP A 49 -10.18 5.45 9.60
N ARG A 50 -10.26 6.38 10.55
CA ARG A 50 -11.35 6.45 11.54
C ARG A 50 -12.72 6.48 10.91
N GLN A 51 -12.90 7.26 9.83
CA GLN A 51 -14.16 7.36 9.11
C GLN A 51 -14.57 6.01 8.48
N SER A 52 -13.61 5.32 7.87
CA SER A 52 -13.84 4.07 7.14
C SER A 52 -13.94 2.85 8.06
N TRP A 53 -13.23 2.88 9.19
CA TRP A 53 -13.07 1.76 10.12
C TRP A 53 -14.40 1.21 10.65
N LYS A 54 -15.34 2.12 10.96
CA LYS A 54 -16.68 1.76 11.47
C LYS A 54 -17.45 0.81 10.55
N ARG A 55 -17.13 0.80 9.25
CA ARG A 55 -17.84 0.00 8.24
C ARG A 55 -17.21 -1.37 7.98
N ILE A 56 -15.97 -1.58 8.41
CA ILE A 56 -15.12 -2.68 7.89
C ILE A 56 -14.55 -3.59 8.98
N SER A 57 -14.62 -3.20 10.25
CA SER A 57 -13.93 -3.87 11.36
C SER A 57 -14.86 -4.16 12.54
N LEU A 58 -14.50 -5.16 13.33
CA LEU A 58 -15.20 -5.57 14.55
C LEU A 58 -14.72 -4.86 15.81
N ILE A 59 -13.49 -4.32 15.78
CA ILE A 59 -12.87 -3.62 16.90
C ILE A 59 -12.82 -2.13 16.62
N SER A 60 -12.67 -1.33 17.67
CA SER A 60 -12.48 0.11 17.51
C SER A 60 -11.20 0.42 16.72
N TYR A 61 -11.14 1.57 16.06
CA TYR A 61 -9.92 2.02 15.37
C TYR A 61 -8.75 2.15 16.37
N GLU A 62 -9.03 2.63 17.58
CA GLU A 62 -8.02 2.80 18.63
C GLU A 62 -7.40 1.48 19.07
N GLU A 63 -8.24 0.47 19.25
CA GLU A 63 -7.79 -0.88 19.59
C GLU A 63 -6.93 -1.46 18.46
N ALA A 64 -7.36 -1.30 17.20
CA ALA A 64 -6.59 -1.73 16.05
C ALA A 64 -5.24 -1.00 15.96
N LYS A 65 -5.22 0.32 16.19
CA LYS A 65 -4.01 1.14 16.20
C LYS A 65 -3.06 0.67 17.30
N LYS A 66 -3.54 0.38 18.51
CA LYS A 66 -2.72 -0.22 19.59
C LYS A 66 -2.12 -1.56 19.18
N LEU A 67 -2.90 -2.45 18.56
CA LEU A 67 -2.39 -3.73 18.06
C LEU A 67 -1.33 -3.54 16.96
N LEU A 68 -1.47 -2.54 16.09
CA LEU A 68 -0.48 -2.22 15.06
C LEU A 68 0.82 -1.70 15.69
N LEU A 69 0.72 -0.84 16.72
CA LEU A 69 1.86 -0.32 17.46
C LEU A 69 2.63 -1.43 18.18
N ILE A 70 1.93 -2.37 18.83
CA ILE A 70 2.55 -3.58 19.41
C ILE A 70 3.26 -4.37 18.31
N SER A 71 2.59 -4.60 17.18
CA SER A 71 3.15 -5.36 16.06
C SER A 71 4.44 -4.72 15.54
N ILE A 72 4.47 -3.40 15.37
CA ILE A 72 5.66 -2.66 14.92
C ILE A 72 6.77 -2.65 15.95
N TYR A 73 6.44 -2.43 17.22
CA TYR A 73 7.47 -2.36 18.25
C TYR A 73 8.21 -3.70 18.42
N PHE A 74 7.47 -4.82 18.41
CA PHE A 74 8.03 -6.14 18.69
C PHE A 74 8.48 -6.95 17.47
N HIS A 75 8.23 -6.49 16.23
CA HIS A 75 8.42 -7.33 15.02
C HIS A 75 9.84 -7.90 14.85
N ASP A 76 10.85 -7.14 15.28
CA ASP A 76 12.26 -7.43 15.08
C ASP A 76 12.99 -7.78 16.40
N ILE A 77 12.28 -7.97 17.51
CA ILE A 77 12.92 -8.34 18.80
C ILE A 77 13.63 -9.70 18.73
N GLY A 78 13.23 -10.57 17.80
CA GLY A 78 13.97 -11.79 17.49
C GLY A 78 15.37 -11.55 16.93
N LYS A 79 15.76 -10.32 16.62
CA LYS A 79 17.16 -9.95 16.28
C LYS A 79 18.05 -9.88 17.52
N ALA A 80 17.48 -9.77 18.71
CA ALA A 80 18.20 -9.78 19.99
C ALA A 80 18.55 -11.21 20.47
N THR A 81 18.90 -12.10 19.53
CA THR A 81 19.35 -13.47 19.82
C THR A 81 20.79 -13.65 19.34
N LYS A 82 21.54 -14.55 19.98
CA LYS A 82 22.91 -14.86 19.56
C LYS A 82 22.94 -15.38 18.12
N GLU A 83 21.96 -16.18 17.72
CA GLU A 83 21.85 -16.72 16.37
C GLU A 83 21.69 -15.62 15.33
N PHE A 84 20.89 -14.59 15.59
CA PHE A 84 20.77 -13.46 14.65
C PHE A 84 22.05 -12.62 14.62
N GLN A 85 22.65 -12.31 15.78
CA GLN A 85 23.88 -11.51 15.81
C GLN A 85 25.03 -12.22 15.08
N ASN A 86 25.18 -13.53 15.24
CA ASN A 86 26.15 -14.34 14.49
C ASN A 86 25.80 -14.38 12.99
N ALA A 87 24.53 -14.60 12.64
CA ALA A 87 24.09 -14.61 11.24
C ALA A 87 24.31 -13.26 10.54
N LEU A 88 24.22 -12.15 11.29
CA LEU A 88 24.53 -10.81 10.79
C LEU A 88 26.02 -10.64 10.49
N GLU A 89 26.90 -11.30 11.24
CA GLU A 89 28.34 -11.29 10.99
C GLU A 89 28.72 -12.15 9.78
N GLU A 90 28.09 -13.32 9.65
CA GLU A 90 28.34 -14.31 8.59
C GLU A 90 27.55 -14.05 7.30
N GLU A 91 26.68 -13.03 7.28
CA GLU A 91 25.74 -12.73 6.18
C GLU A 91 24.82 -13.91 5.81
N THR A 92 24.40 -14.69 6.80
CA THR A 92 23.54 -15.87 6.62
C THR A 92 22.07 -15.56 6.89
N LYS A 93 21.20 -16.49 6.48
CA LYS A 93 19.74 -16.35 6.62
C LYS A 93 19.33 -16.57 8.08
N SER A 94 18.56 -15.62 8.63
CA SER A 94 17.95 -15.75 9.96
C SER A 94 16.44 -15.97 9.90
N PHE A 95 15.89 -16.57 10.96
CA PHE A 95 14.45 -16.75 11.20
C PHE A 95 13.93 -15.82 12.30
N HIS A 96 14.54 -14.64 12.47
CA HIS A 96 14.19 -13.69 13.53
C HIS A 96 12.69 -13.33 13.67
N PRO A 97 11.85 -13.26 12.62
CA PRO A 97 10.42 -13.02 12.82
C PRO A 97 9.76 -14.16 13.60
N PHE A 98 10.24 -15.40 13.43
CA PHE A 98 9.78 -16.57 14.17
C PHE A 98 10.32 -16.59 15.59
N TYR A 99 11.57 -16.15 15.81
CA TYR A 99 12.17 -16.08 17.15
C TYR A 99 11.35 -15.22 18.12
N VAL A 100 10.69 -14.16 17.63
CA VAL A 100 9.78 -13.33 18.44
C VAL A 100 8.70 -14.16 19.14
N LEU A 101 8.22 -15.25 18.54
CA LEU A 101 7.16 -16.08 19.13
C LEU A 101 7.59 -16.82 20.40
N PHE A 102 8.90 -16.99 20.65
CA PHE A 102 9.39 -17.58 21.90
C PHE A 102 9.21 -16.63 23.08
N VAL A 103 9.24 -15.32 22.83
CA VAL A 103 9.21 -14.29 23.89
C VAL A 103 7.92 -13.47 23.94
N LEU A 104 7.10 -13.50 22.90
CA LEU A 104 5.86 -12.71 22.83
C LEU A 104 4.64 -13.53 23.25
N PRO A 105 3.67 -12.97 24.02
CA PRO A 105 2.45 -13.69 24.33
C PRO A 105 1.66 -14.07 23.08
N LEU A 106 1.43 -15.38 22.90
CA LEU A 106 0.81 -15.95 21.70
C LEU A 106 -0.68 -15.61 21.56
N ASN A 107 -1.30 -15.02 22.58
CA ASN A 107 -2.71 -14.57 22.58
C ASN A 107 -2.87 -13.06 22.30
N LEU A 108 -1.81 -12.31 22.01
CA LEU A 108 -1.93 -10.89 21.69
C LEU A 108 -2.78 -10.65 20.44
N GLY A 109 -3.73 -9.72 20.56
CA GLY A 109 -4.68 -9.40 19.49
C GLY A 109 -5.54 -10.60 19.07
N LYS A 110 -5.87 -11.50 20.01
CA LYS A 110 -6.71 -12.67 19.75
C LYS A 110 -8.16 -12.28 19.50
N LEU A 111 -8.60 -12.38 18.25
CA LEU A 111 -9.96 -12.10 17.81
C LEU A 111 -10.54 -13.34 17.15
N LYS A 112 -11.76 -13.73 17.55
CA LYS A 112 -12.42 -14.96 17.07
C LYS A 112 -11.50 -16.20 17.15
N GLY A 113 -10.65 -16.24 18.18
CA GLY A 113 -9.71 -17.34 18.41
C GLY A 113 -8.41 -17.29 17.60
N ILE A 114 -8.19 -16.25 16.80
CA ILE A 114 -7.01 -16.05 15.94
C ILE A 114 -6.15 -14.91 16.49
N SER A 115 -4.88 -15.19 16.77
CA SER A 115 -3.92 -14.21 17.31
C SER A 115 -3.27 -13.39 16.21
N LEU A 116 -3.80 -12.18 15.97
CA LEU A 116 -3.41 -11.40 14.79
C LEU A 116 -2.04 -10.74 14.89
N VAL A 117 -1.60 -10.36 16.10
CA VAL A 117 -0.29 -9.71 16.31
C VAL A 117 0.86 -10.67 16.01
N PRO A 118 0.93 -11.88 16.61
CA PRO A 118 1.92 -12.89 16.24
C PRO A 118 1.93 -13.20 14.73
N LEU A 119 0.76 -13.32 14.10
CA LEU A 119 0.65 -13.60 12.67
C LEU A 119 1.19 -12.46 11.80
N ALA A 120 0.90 -11.20 12.16
CA ALA A 120 1.42 -10.04 11.44
C ALA A 120 2.94 -9.99 11.52
N ILE A 121 3.51 -10.25 12.71
CA ILE A 121 4.96 -10.31 12.92
C ILE A 121 5.58 -11.40 12.06
N ILE A 122 5.16 -12.66 12.13
CA ILE A 122 5.82 -13.71 11.31
C ILE A 122 5.66 -13.51 9.80
N ASN A 123 4.67 -12.70 9.37
CA ASN A 123 4.38 -12.39 7.98
C ASN A 123 5.17 -11.18 7.42
N HIS A 124 5.90 -10.41 8.23
CA HIS A 124 6.41 -9.09 7.82
C HIS A 124 7.55 -9.12 6.78
N HIS A 125 8.38 -10.17 6.74
CA HIS A 125 9.40 -10.33 5.69
C HIS A 125 8.94 -11.19 4.53
N THR A 126 8.39 -12.37 4.83
CA THR A 126 7.92 -13.34 3.85
C THR A 126 6.47 -13.68 4.16
N PRO A 127 5.57 -13.70 3.16
CA PRO A 127 4.19 -14.11 3.40
C PRO A 127 4.14 -15.49 4.06
N TYR A 128 3.47 -15.59 5.20
CA TYR A 128 3.32 -16.85 5.92
C TYR A 128 2.52 -17.89 5.09
N TYR A 129 1.58 -17.41 4.28
CA TYR A 129 0.66 -18.22 3.47
C TYR A 129 1.20 -18.40 2.05
N ILE A 130 2.12 -19.34 1.83
CA ILE A 130 2.54 -19.73 0.47
C ILE A 130 1.65 -20.90 0.01
N LYS A 131 0.78 -20.60 -0.96
CA LYS A 131 -0.43 -21.38 -1.35
C LYS A 131 -0.20 -22.84 -1.77
N ASN A 132 1.03 -23.30 -1.98
CA ASN A 132 1.37 -24.63 -2.52
C ASN A 132 2.51 -25.36 -1.79
N GLN A 133 2.93 -24.90 -0.61
CA GLN A 133 3.90 -25.58 0.24
C GLN A 133 3.38 -25.54 1.70
N SER A 134 3.81 -26.48 2.53
CA SER A 134 3.83 -26.30 4.00
C SER A 134 4.21 -24.85 4.33
N SER A 135 3.55 -24.23 5.31
CA SER A 135 3.86 -22.83 5.67
C SER A 135 5.36 -22.66 5.92
N LEU A 136 5.89 -21.44 5.75
CA LEU A 136 7.34 -21.19 5.80
C LEU A 136 8.00 -21.83 7.05
N TYR A 137 7.28 -21.87 8.17
CA TYR A 137 7.76 -22.35 9.46
C TYR A 137 7.22 -23.73 9.88
N GLU A 138 6.36 -24.37 9.09
CA GLU A 138 5.80 -25.70 9.41
C GLU A 138 6.86 -26.80 9.35
N ASN A 139 7.80 -26.71 8.41
CA ASN A 139 8.81 -27.74 8.13
C ASN A 139 10.24 -27.34 8.52
N ILE A 140 10.43 -26.21 9.23
CA ILE A 140 11.79 -25.83 9.65
C ILE A 140 12.11 -26.53 10.97
N GLU A 141 13.26 -27.21 10.98
CA GLU A 141 13.93 -27.65 12.20
C GLU A 141 14.63 -26.43 12.82
N ILE A 142 13.98 -25.81 13.81
CA ILE A 142 14.49 -24.66 14.54
C ILE A 142 14.62 -25.06 16.01
N SER A 143 15.81 -24.87 16.58
CA SER A 143 16.00 -24.91 18.03
C SER A 143 15.52 -23.61 18.68
N PRO A 144 15.05 -23.63 19.93
CA PRO A 144 14.79 -22.41 20.69
C PRO A 144 16.01 -21.49 20.67
N PRO A 145 15.87 -20.20 20.29
CA PRO A 145 17.00 -19.28 20.17
C PRO A 145 17.47 -18.77 21.54
N ASP A 146 18.75 -18.45 21.64
CA ASP A 146 19.36 -17.88 22.85
C ASP A 146 19.27 -16.34 22.83
N PHE A 147 18.31 -15.79 23.58
CA PHE A 147 18.09 -14.35 23.70
C PHE A 147 19.16 -13.68 24.57
N LEU A 148 19.72 -12.57 24.08
CA LEU A 148 20.62 -11.72 24.85
C LEU A 148 19.88 -11.12 26.04
N GLU A 149 20.38 -11.23 27.28
CA GLU A 149 19.65 -10.80 28.50
C GLU A 149 19.00 -9.40 28.41
N LYS A 150 19.66 -8.48 27.70
CA LYS A 150 19.21 -7.10 27.48
C LYS A 150 17.96 -6.95 26.62
N PHE A 151 17.47 -8.01 25.98
CA PHE A 151 16.23 -7.98 25.20
C PHE A 151 15.02 -7.57 26.05
N LYS A 152 15.02 -7.90 27.35
CA LYS A 152 13.93 -7.57 28.29
C LYS A 152 13.72 -6.07 28.44
N VAL A 153 14.77 -5.28 28.28
CA VAL A 153 14.70 -3.81 28.32
C VAL A 153 13.71 -3.27 27.28
N PHE A 154 13.59 -3.90 26.11
CA PHE A 154 12.60 -3.48 25.11
C PHE A 154 11.16 -3.58 25.64
N PHE A 155 10.83 -4.61 26.42
CA PHE A 155 9.49 -4.76 27.00
C PHE A 155 9.19 -3.68 28.04
N ASP A 156 10.17 -3.32 28.88
CA ASP A 156 10.02 -2.28 29.90
C ASP A 156 9.79 -0.88 29.29
N PHE A 157 10.43 -0.61 28.16
CA PHE A 157 10.35 0.68 27.47
C PHE A 157 9.14 0.83 26.55
N TYR A 158 8.48 -0.28 26.17
CA TYR A 158 7.38 -0.27 25.21
C TYR A 158 6.30 0.78 25.55
N PRO A 159 5.71 0.81 26.77
CA PRO A 159 4.67 1.80 27.08
C PRO A 159 5.17 3.24 27.02
N ARG A 160 6.41 3.49 27.47
CA ARG A 160 7.00 4.85 27.51
C ARG A 160 7.23 5.39 26.11
N ILE A 161 7.82 4.58 25.22
CA ILE A 161 8.10 4.96 23.83
C ILE A 161 6.79 5.24 23.08
N ILE A 162 5.78 4.38 23.25
CA ILE A 162 4.49 4.58 22.58
C ILE A 162 3.77 5.83 23.10
N GLU A 163 3.77 6.08 24.40
CA GLU A 163 3.18 7.28 24.98
C GLU A 163 3.90 8.55 24.50
N GLU A 164 5.24 8.54 24.44
CA GLU A 164 6.02 9.70 23.99
C GLU A 164 5.80 10.02 22.50
N ILE A 165 5.76 8.99 21.64
CA ILE A 165 5.63 9.19 20.18
C ILE A 165 4.19 9.50 19.78
N PHE A 166 3.22 8.73 20.31
CA PHE A 166 1.82 8.74 19.86
C PHE A 166 0.84 9.37 20.85
N GLN A 167 1.27 9.70 22.07
CA GLN A 167 0.38 10.21 23.15
C GLN A 167 -0.74 9.21 23.50
N ILE A 168 -0.44 7.91 23.39
CA ILE A 168 -1.37 6.81 23.66
C ILE A 168 -0.83 6.01 24.84
N LYS A 169 -1.64 5.88 25.89
CA LYS A 169 -1.37 4.94 26.99
C LYS A 169 -1.64 3.50 26.54
N THR A 170 -0.64 2.65 26.72
CA THR A 170 -0.71 1.21 26.41
C THR A 170 -0.43 0.38 27.65
N GLU A 171 -1.05 -0.79 27.72
CA GLU A 171 -0.74 -1.78 28.74
C GLU A 171 0.69 -2.32 28.53
N PRO A 172 1.42 -2.61 29.62
CA PRO A 172 2.71 -3.27 29.52
C PRO A 172 2.55 -4.67 28.92
N VAL A 173 3.53 -5.06 28.10
CA VAL A 173 3.65 -6.44 27.61
C VAL A 173 4.83 -7.05 28.34
N SER A 174 4.66 -8.25 28.90
CA SER A 174 5.74 -9.00 29.54
C SER A 174 6.25 -10.10 28.62
N PRO A 175 7.56 -10.37 28.62
CA PRO A 175 8.09 -11.51 27.87
C PRO A 175 7.58 -12.83 28.47
N ILE A 176 7.27 -13.79 27.62
CA ILE A 176 6.90 -15.17 27.97
C ILE A 176 8.04 -16.10 27.55
N ASN A 177 8.04 -17.35 28.01
CA ASN A 177 8.95 -18.38 27.50
C ASN A 177 8.12 -19.49 26.85
N ASN A 178 7.71 -19.28 25.60
CA ASN A 178 6.91 -20.27 24.88
C ASN A 178 7.83 -21.39 24.36
N SER A 179 7.41 -22.63 24.52
CA SER A 179 8.05 -23.78 23.87
C SER A 179 7.74 -23.82 22.37
N LEU A 180 8.61 -24.49 21.61
CA LEU A 180 8.38 -24.72 20.17
C LEU A 180 7.06 -25.47 19.91
N GLU A 181 6.69 -26.40 20.79
CA GLU A 181 5.44 -27.16 20.71
C GLU A 181 4.21 -26.25 20.84
N GLU A 182 4.21 -25.34 21.82
CA GLU A 182 3.12 -24.37 22.01
C GLU A 182 2.97 -23.43 20.82
N ILE A 183 4.10 -22.96 20.26
CA ILE A 183 4.12 -22.12 19.07
C ILE A 183 3.51 -22.88 17.88
N LYS A 184 4.01 -24.08 17.59
CA LYS A 184 3.52 -24.91 16.48
C LYS A 184 2.04 -25.24 16.64
N LYS A 185 1.61 -25.62 17.85
CA LYS A 185 0.20 -25.88 18.18
C LYS A 185 -0.66 -24.64 17.91
N THR A 186 -0.22 -23.47 18.36
CA THR A 186 -0.97 -22.21 18.16
C THR A 186 -1.11 -21.85 16.67
N LEU A 187 -0.05 -22.02 15.88
CA LEU A 187 -0.07 -21.78 14.45
C LEU A 187 -0.99 -22.77 13.71
N LEU A 188 -0.97 -24.04 14.10
CA LEU A 188 -1.86 -25.06 13.55
C LEU A 188 -3.33 -24.78 13.90
N GLU A 189 -3.63 -24.48 15.17
CA GLU A 189 -4.98 -24.09 15.59
C GLU A 189 -5.48 -22.86 14.83
N THR A 190 -4.59 -21.89 14.59
CA THR A 190 -4.91 -20.70 13.80
C THR A 190 -5.30 -21.06 12.38
N LYS A 191 -4.55 -21.95 11.71
CA LYS A 191 -4.85 -22.43 10.35
C LYS A 191 -6.24 -23.07 10.27
N ILE A 192 -6.56 -23.95 11.24
CA ILE A 192 -7.86 -24.61 11.35
C ILE A 192 -8.99 -23.61 11.61
N LYS A 193 -8.76 -22.63 12.49
CA LYS A 193 -9.78 -21.60 12.79
C LYS A 193 -10.06 -20.74 11.56
N ILE A 194 -9.02 -20.31 10.84
CA ILE A 194 -9.17 -19.52 9.61
C ILE A 194 -9.98 -20.28 8.55
N SER A 195 -9.74 -21.59 8.36
CA SER A 195 -10.51 -22.39 7.39
C SER A 195 -11.97 -22.56 7.76
N ASN A 196 -12.30 -22.48 9.06
CA ASN A 196 -13.66 -22.67 9.58
C ASN A 196 -14.44 -21.36 9.78
N LEU A 197 -13.84 -20.19 9.50
CA LEU A 197 -14.54 -18.91 9.57
C LEU A 197 -15.60 -18.82 8.46
N ASN A 198 -16.80 -18.36 8.83
CA ASN A 198 -17.77 -17.93 7.83
C ASN A 198 -17.27 -16.70 7.05
N SER A 199 -17.83 -16.46 5.87
CA SER A 199 -17.38 -15.41 4.94
C SER A 199 -17.34 -14.01 5.57
N ALA A 200 -18.33 -13.66 6.39
CA ALA A 200 -18.40 -12.34 7.03
C ALA A 200 -17.27 -12.16 8.07
N SER A 201 -17.07 -13.15 8.93
CA SER A 201 -16.00 -13.13 9.94
C SER A 201 -14.62 -13.15 9.30
N ARG A 202 -14.47 -13.88 8.19
CA ARG A 202 -13.23 -13.92 7.42
C ARG A 202 -12.86 -12.54 6.87
N ILE A 203 -13.81 -11.83 6.27
CA ILE A 203 -13.58 -10.46 5.76
C ILE A 203 -13.18 -9.52 6.90
N GLN A 204 -13.83 -9.61 8.06
CA GLN A 204 -13.52 -8.76 9.21
C GLN A 204 -12.12 -9.03 9.78
N ILE A 205 -11.75 -10.30 9.96
CA ILE A 205 -10.42 -10.69 10.40
C ILE A 205 -9.37 -10.29 9.37
N GLU A 206 -9.64 -10.50 8.09
CA GLU A 206 -8.75 -10.09 7.00
C GLU A 206 -8.54 -8.57 6.99
N ASN A 207 -9.59 -7.79 7.28
CA ASN A 207 -9.50 -6.34 7.30
C ASN A 207 -8.57 -5.83 8.40
N ILE A 208 -8.64 -6.45 9.58
CA ILE A 208 -7.74 -6.14 10.69
C ILE A 208 -6.33 -6.66 10.36
N PHE A 209 -6.21 -7.88 9.83
CA PHE A 209 -4.92 -8.46 9.49
C PHE A 209 -4.14 -7.63 8.47
N TYR A 210 -4.76 -7.15 7.39
CA TYR A 210 -4.03 -6.31 6.43
C TYR A 210 -3.72 -4.93 7.00
N PHE A 211 -4.53 -4.39 7.93
CA PHE A 211 -4.18 -3.17 8.65
C PHE A 211 -2.91 -3.37 9.50
N LEU A 212 -2.85 -4.46 10.26
CA LEU A 212 -1.71 -4.80 11.12
C LEU A 212 -0.47 -5.16 10.30
N SER A 213 -0.57 -6.20 9.45
CA SER A 213 0.54 -6.69 8.64
C SER A 213 0.94 -5.68 7.58
N GLY A 214 -0.01 -5.09 6.86
CA GLY A 214 0.28 -4.09 5.84
C GLY A 214 0.89 -2.82 6.42
N GLY A 215 0.42 -2.35 7.58
CA GLY A 215 0.99 -1.20 8.29
C GLY A 215 2.39 -1.48 8.82
N LEU A 216 2.62 -2.65 9.42
CA LEU A 216 3.94 -3.10 9.86
C LEU A 216 4.94 -3.12 8.70
N VAL A 217 4.53 -3.73 7.60
CA VAL A 217 5.36 -3.86 6.39
C VAL A 217 5.59 -2.52 5.72
N PHE A 218 4.60 -1.63 5.77
CA PHE A 218 4.78 -0.26 5.31
C PHE A 218 5.88 0.43 6.11
N SER A 219 5.79 0.40 7.44
CA SER A 219 6.77 1.01 8.34
C SER A 219 8.18 0.44 8.13
N ASP A 220 8.34 -0.88 8.12
CA ASP A 220 9.64 -1.56 7.95
C ASP A 220 10.33 -1.19 6.62
N ARG A 221 9.55 -1.16 5.52
CA ARG A 221 10.09 -0.86 4.19
C ARG A 221 10.41 0.61 4.00
N ILE A 222 9.62 1.50 4.59
CA ILE A 222 9.87 2.95 4.54
C ILE A 222 11.07 3.33 5.41
N ALA A 223 11.15 2.81 6.64
CA ALA A 223 12.29 3.02 7.54
C ALA A 223 13.60 2.50 6.92
N SER A 224 13.53 1.41 6.14
CA SER A 224 14.70 0.87 5.43
C SER A 224 15.18 1.70 4.22
N LYS A 225 14.38 2.62 3.67
CA LYS A 225 14.74 3.40 2.46
C LYS A 225 15.35 4.78 2.76
N ARG A 226 14.98 5.42 3.87
CA ARG A 226 15.25 6.85 4.07
C ARG A 226 16.00 7.10 5.38
N GLU A 227 17.24 7.57 5.25
CA GLU A 227 17.97 8.20 6.35
C GLU A 227 17.27 9.51 6.75
N LEU A 228 17.19 9.76 8.05
CA LEU A 228 16.50 10.89 8.68
C LEU A 228 16.92 12.22 8.04
N ASN A 229 15.95 12.95 7.45
CA ASN A 229 15.83 14.43 7.38
C ASN A 229 14.97 14.99 6.22
N LYS A 230 14.23 14.18 5.42
CA LYS A 230 13.41 14.72 4.30
C LYS A 230 11.98 14.13 4.12
N SER A 231 11.33 13.68 5.20
CA SER A 231 10.05 12.93 5.24
C SER A 231 10.18 11.47 4.79
N PHE A 232 9.60 10.56 5.58
CA PHE A 232 9.67 9.12 5.39
C PHE A 232 8.74 8.63 4.27
N SER A 233 7.52 9.15 4.20
CA SER A 233 6.52 8.65 3.25
C SER A 233 6.68 9.29 1.85
N PRO A 234 6.55 8.53 0.74
CA PRO A 234 6.34 9.13 -0.58
C PRO A 234 5.03 9.93 -0.56
N TYR A 235 5.09 11.21 -0.95
CA TYR A 235 3.94 12.10 -1.00
C TYR A 235 3.90 12.87 -2.31
N PHE A 236 2.70 13.30 -2.68
CA PHE A 236 2.46 14.13 -3.84
C PHE A 236 2.97 15.55 -3.54
N LYS A 237 4.13 15.91 -4.10
CA LYS A 237 4.85 17.16 -3.85
C LYS A 237 4.25 18.36 -4.58
N THR A 238 3.54 18.16 -5.68
CA THR A 238 3.15 19.25 -6.59
C THR A 238 1.64 19.38 -6.71
N GLN A 239 1.05 20.41 -6.10
CA GLN A 239 -0.38 20.76 -6.27
C GLN A 239 -0.63 21.65 -7.50
N ASN A 240 0.19 21.52 -8.55
CA ASN A 240 0.13 22.33 -9.78
C ASN A 240 0.15 21.44 -11.04
N VAL A 241 -0.51 20.28 -10.99
CA VAL A 241 -0.64 19.35 -12.12
C VAL A 241 -1.22 20.08 -13.33
N GLU A 242 -2.25 20.90 -13.14
CA GLU A 242 -2.82 21.73 -14.19
C GLU A 242 -1.77 22.61 -14.88
N GLN A 243 -0.88 23.27 -14.13
CA GLN A 243 0.13 24.15 -14.70
C GLN A 243 1.17 23.37 -15.50
N SER A 244 1.63 22.22 -14.99
CA SER A 244 2.54 21.34 -15.72
C SER A 244 1.89 20.81 -17.00
N LEU A 245 0.61 20.46 -16.94
CA LEU A 245 -0.13 20.02 -18.13
C LEU A 245 -0.21 21.13 -19.19
N LYS A 246 -0.54 22.37 -18.79
CA LYS A 246 -0.57 23.52 -19.70
C LYS A 246 0.76 23.72 -20.42
N LYS A 247 1.88 23.56 -19.72
CA LYS A 247 3.24 23.65 -20.31
C LYS A 247 3.56 22.48 -21.24
N SER A 248 3.06 21.28 -20.93
CA SER A 248 3.32 20.08 -21.74
C SER A 248 2.56 20.04 -23.06
N ILE A 249 1.50 20.85 -23.21
CA ILE A 249 0.65 20.89 -24.41
C ILE A 249 1.10 22.04 -25.32
N SER A 250 1.70 21.70 -26.46
CA SER A 250 2.11 22.70 -27.45
C SER A 250 0.90 23.52 -27.94
N GLY A 251 1.02 24.85 -27.90
CA GLY A 251 -0.04 25.76 -28.34
C GLY A 251 -1.30 25.75 -27.46
N PHE A 252 -1.20 25.38 -26.17
CA PHE A 252 -2.32 25.41 -25.24
C PHE A 252 -3.01 26.78 -25.23
N LYS A 253 -4.30 26.83 -25.59
CA LYS A 253 -5.14 28.04 -25.52
C LYS A 253 -6.13 27.99 -24.36
N ARG A 254 -6.89 26.89 -24.27
CA ARG A 254 -7.92 26.67 -23.25
C ARG A 254 -8.24 25.18 -23.11
N TRP A 255 -8.75 24.80 -21.94
CA TRP A 255 -9.34 23.48 -21.72
C TRP A 255 -10.64 23.31 -22.52
N LYS A 256 -10.90 22.08 -22.97
CA LYS A 256 -12.18 21.70 -23.55
C LYS A 256 -13.26 21.66 -22.47
N ASN A 257 -14.52 21.86 -22.84
CA ASN A 257 -15.65 21.92 -21.88
C ASN A 257 -15.72 20.68 -20.97
N PHE A 258 -15.47 19.47 -21.51
CA PHE A 258 -15.48 18.26 -20.70
C PHE A 258 -14.32 18.18 -19.70
N GLN A 259 -13.13 18.68 -20.08
CA GLN A 259 -11.95 18.73 -19.20
C GLN A 259 -12.20 19.69 -18.03
N THR A 260 -12.77 20.86 -18.30
CA THR A 260 -13.18 21.83 -17.26
C THR A 260 -14.27 21.27 -16.35
N LYS A 261 -15.24 20.54 -16.89
CA LYS A 261 -16.27 19.90 -16.05
C LYS A 261 -15.68 18.76 -15.20
N ALA A 262 -14.81 17.94 -15.77
CA ALA A 262 -14.14 16.85 -15.04
C ALA A 262 -13.29 17.39 -13.88
N SER A 263 -12.57 18.51 -14.08
CA SER A 263 -11.77 19.15 -13.02
C SER A 263 -12.61 19.67 -11.85
N GLN A 264 -13.90 19.89 -12.02
CA GLN A 264 -14.82 20.37 -10.98
C GLN A 264 -15.55 19.24 -10.25
N MET A 265 -15.54 18.01 -10.80
CA MET A 265 -16.27 16.89 -10.23
C MET A 265 -15.58 16.36 -8.97
N LYS A 266 -16.35 16.23 -7.88
CA LYS A 266 -15.89 15.70 -6.59
C LYS A 266 -16.30 14.24 -6.31
N SER A 267 -17.09 13.63 -7.19
CA SER A 267 -17.55 12.24 -7.08
C SER A 267 -16.75 11.31 -7.98
N SER A 268 -17.03 10.01 -7.92
CA SER A 268 -16.61 9.06 -8.95
C SER A 268 -17.30 9.39 -10.28
N VAL A 269 -16.59 9.20 -11.39
CA VAL A 269 -17.01 9.66 -12.73
C VAL A 269 -16.87 8.54 -13.75
N PHE A 270 -17.92 8.32 -14.56
CA PHE A 270 -17.82 7.54 -15.78
C PHE A 270 -17.70 8.52 -16.94
N LEU A 271 -16.53 8.60 -17.55
CA LEU A 271 -16.21 9.55 -18.61
C LEU A 271 -16.23 8.83 -19.96
N GLU A 272 -17.27 9.09 -20.75
CA GLU A 272 -17.46 8.54 -22.09
C GLU A 272 -17.13 9.61 -23.13
N ILE A 273 -15.89 9.61 -23.62
CA ILE A 273 -15.35 10.62 -24.53
C ILE A 273 -14.50 9.91 -25.60
N PRO A 274 -14.61 10.28 -26.90
CA PRO A 274 -13.86 9.65 -27.97
C PRO A 274 -12.35 9.66 -27.75
N THR A 275 -11.65 8.74 -28.41
CA THR A 275 -10.19 8.69 -28.38
C THR A 275 -9.59 9.96 -29.00
N GLY A 276 -8.41 10.35 -28.54
CA GLY A 276 -7.73 11.56 -29.04
C GLY A 276 -8.27 12.89 -28.52
N GLU A 277 -9.40 12.91 -27.81
CA GLU A 277 -9.99 14.16 -27.33
C GLU A 277 -9.30 14.77 -26.08
N GLY A 278 -8.42 14.02 -25.41
CA GLY A 278 -7.70 14.49 -24.21
C GLY A 278 -8.32 14.01 -22.89
N LYS A 279 -8.73 12.72 -22.84
CA LYS A 279 -9.22 12.04 -21.63
C LYS A 279 -8.19 12.01 -20.50
N THR A 280 -6.91 11.78 -20.83
CA THR A 280 -5.82 11.73 -19.85
C THR A 280 -5.70 13.03 -19.05
N GLU A 281 -5.77 14.19 -19.72
CA GLU A 281 -5.75 15.50 -19.07
C GLU A 281 -6.96 15.70 -18.16
N ALA A 282 -8.17 15.34 -18.64
CA ALA A 282 -9.37 15.39 -17.80
C ALA A 282 -9.22 14.55 -16.53
N ALA A 283 -8.62 13.37 -16.64
CA ALA A 283 -8.40 12.47 -15.52
C ALA A 283 -7.41 13.02 -14.49
N LEU A 284 -6.33 13.65 -14.95
CA LEU A 284 -5.34 14.27 -14.08
C LEU A 284 -5.88 15.51 -13.37
N LEU A 285 -6.64 16.35 -14.08
CA LEU A 285 -7.32 17.50 -13.47
C LEU A 285 -8.37 17.06 -12.44
N TRP A 286 -9.14 16.01 -12.74
CA TRP A 286 -10.05 15.40 -11.78
C TRP A 286 -9.30 14.87 -10.56
N ALA A 287 -8.16 14.20 -10.77
CA ALA A 287 -7.36 13.64 -9.68
C ALA A 287 -6.83 14.75 -8.76
N GLU A 288 -6.28 15.82 -9.32
CA GLU A 288 -5.82 17.00 -8.59
C GLU A 288 -6.93 17.61 -7.71
N ASN A 289 -8.13 17.81 -8.25
CA ASN A 289 -9.28 18.34 -7.50
C ASN A 289 -9.78 17.39 -6.40
N ASN A 290 -9.44 16.11 -6.45
CA ASN A 290 -9.90 15.09 -5.51
C ASN A 290 -8.83 14.61 -4.53
N LEU A 291 -7.63 15.20 -4.54
CA LEU A 291 -6.62 14.97 -3.50
C LEU A 291 -7.19 15.38 -2.14
N LYS A 292 -7.11 14.48 -1.16
CA LYS A 292 -7.61 14.72 0.20
C LYS A 292 -6.54 15.35 1.08
N ASN A 293 -5.29 14.95 0.87
CA ASN A 293 -4.09 15.45 1.52
C ASN A 293 -2.88 15.14 0.62
N LYS A 294 -1.67 15.53 1.05
CA LYS A 294 -0.42 15.28 0.31
C LYS A 294 -0.09 13.79 0.13
N TYR A 295 -0.66 12.88 0.92
CA TYR A 295 -0.45 11.44 0.80
C TYR A 295 -1.53 10.71 0.00
N THR A 296 -2.51 11.42 -0.57
CA THR A 296 -3.45 10.81 -1.52
C THR A 296 -2.67 10.30 -2.73
N LYS A 297 -2.84 9.00 -3.02
CA LYS A 297 -2.19 8.35 -4.15
C LYS A 297 -3.09 8.34 -5.38
N ILE A 298 -2.50 8.35 -6.56
CA ILE A 298 -3.21 8.21 -7.83
C ILE A 298 -2.72 6.94 -8.52
N ILE A 299 -3.65 6.06 -8.88
CA ILE A 299 -3.35 4.86 -9.66
C ILE A 299 -4.05 4.97 -11.01
N TYR A 300 -3.27 5.03 -12.07
CA TYR A 300 -3.74 5.07 -13.45
C TYR A 300 -3.54 3.70 -14.09
N THR A 301 -4.64 3.00 -14.34
CA THR A 301 -4.61 1.64 -14.93
C THR A 301 -4.94 1.67 -16.42
N LEU A 302 -4.24 0.83 -17.18
CA LEU A 302 -4.44 0.64 -18.63
C LEU A 302 -4.55 -0.85 -18.98
N PRO A 303 -5.11 -1.18 -20.16
CA PRO A 303 -5.31 -2.58 -20.55
C PRO A 303 -4.03 -3.31 -20.94
N THR A 304 -3.00 -2.62 -21.44
CA THR A 304 -1.78 -3.26 -21.97
C THR A 304 -0.51 -2.65 -21.41
N ARG A 305 0.58 -3.43 -21.39
CA ARG A 305 1.91 -2.97 -20.95
C ARG A 305 2.44 -1.84 -21.83
N VAL A 306 2.25 -1.94 -23.14
CA VAL A 306 2.72 -0.93 -24.11
C VAL A 306 2.04 0.42 -23.86
N THR A 307 0.73 0.43 -23.64
CA THR A 307 0.01 1.67 -23.31
C THR A 307 0.37 2.18 -21.91
N SER A 308 0.60 1.30 -20.93
CA SER A 308 1.16 1.65 -19.63
C SER A 308 2.51 2.37 -19.72
N ASN A 309 3.45 1.86 -20.52
CA ASN A 309 4.78 2.48 -20.67
C ASN A 309 4.68 3.88 -21.27
N LYS A 310 3.87 4.05 -22.32
CA LYS A 310 3.67 5.37 -22.96
C LYS A 310 3.08 6.40 -22.00
N ILE A 311 2.06 6.00 -21.23
CA ILE A 311 1.46 6.88 -20.22
C ILE A 311 2.43 7.15 -19.08
N TYR A 312 3.21 6.16 -18.65
CA TYR A 312 4.24 6.33 -17.62
C TYR A 312 5.27 7.41 -17.99
N GLU A 313 5.84 7.33 -19.19
CA GLU A 313 6.78 8.35 -19.69
C GLU A 313 6.16 9.74 -19.74
N ARG A 314 4.91 9.82 -20.22
CA ARG A 314 4.17 11.06 -20.29
C ARG A 314 3.93 11.65 -18.89
N ILE A 315 3.50 10.83 -17.93
CA ILE A 315 3.22 11.26 -16.57
C ILE A 315 4.49 11.70 -15.85
N LYS A 316 5.63 11.01 -16.04
CA LYS A 316 6.92 11.45 -15.48
C LYS A 316 7.28 12.86 -15.94
N LYS A 317 7.08 13.17 -17.22
CA LYS A 317 7.32 14.52 -17.77
C LYS A 317 6.37 15.57 -17.20
N VAL A 318 5.11 15.21 -16.92
CA VAL A 318 4.13 16.16 -16.35
C VAL A 318 4.37 16.38 -14.86
N LEU A 319 4.70 15.32 -14.12
CA LEU A 319 4.76 15.37 -12.67
C LEU A 319 6.16 15.62 -12.11
N GLU A 320 7.20 15.69 -12.95
CA GLU A 320 8.62 16.00 -12.73
C GLU A 320 9.17 15.72 -11.32
N ASN A 321 8.73 16.50 -10.33
CA ASN A 321 9.15 16.43 -8.94
C ASN A 321 8.53 15.28 -8.10
N ASN A 322 7.55 14.55 -8.65
CA ASN A 322 6.87 13.45 -7.95
C ASN A 322 7.47 12.09 -8.34
N GLU A 323 7.56 11.19 -7.36
CA GLU A 323 7.89 9.80 -7.63
C GLU A 323 6.75 9.13 -8.40
N VAL A 324 7.04 8.60 -9.59
CA VAL A 324 6.08 7.87 -10.42
C VAL A 324 6.50 6.40 -10.52
N GLY A 325 5.58 5.50 -10.20
CA GLY A 325 5.77 4.05 -10.33
C GLY A 325 5.17 3.47 -11.59
N LEU A 326 5.78 2.39 -12.08
CA LEU A 326 5.26 1.56 -13.15
C LEU A 326 5.04 0.13 -12.63
N VAL A 327 3.86 -0.45 -12.87
CA VAL A 327 3.51 -1.79 -12.39
C VAL A 327 2.88 -2.65 -13.47
N HIS A 328 3.68 -3.58 -13.97
CA HIS A 328 3.28 -4.75 -14.76
C HIS A 328 4.38 -5.82 -14.65
N SER A 329 4.20 -6.99 -15.25
CA SER A 329 5.16 -8.10 -15.14
C SER A 329 6.59 -7.70 -15.54
N ASP A 330 6.72 -6.87 -16.58
CA ASP A 330 8.01 -6.52 -17.19
C ASP A 330 8.58 -5.19 -16.66
N ALA A 331 7.93 -4.56 -15.68
CA ALA A 331 8.33 -3.24 -15.18
C ALA A 331 9.72 -3.25 -14.52
N LYS A 332 10.23 -4.43 -14.15
CA LYS A 332 11.58 -4.61 -13.60
C LYS A 332 12.66 -4.19 -14.61
N PHE A 333 12.50 -4.56 -15.88
CA PHE A 333 13.50 -4.27 -16.92
C PHE A 333 13.61 -2.77 -17.19
N ILE A 334 12.48 -2.07 -17.23
CA ILE A 334 12.44 -0.60 -17.40
C ILE A 334 13.14 0.09 -16.22
N LEU A 335 12.97 -0.40 -14.99
CA LEU A 335 13.65 0.17 -13.83
C LEU A 335 15.16 -0.09 -13.83
N GLU A 336 15.60 -1.25 -14.31
CA GLU A 336 17.02 -1.57 -14.49
C GLU A 336 17.67 -0.63 -15.52
N GLU A 337 16.95 -0.30 -16.60
CA GLU A 337 17.41 0.69 -17.60
C GLU A 337 17.43 2.13 -17.06
N GLU A 338 16.48 2.50 -16.20
CA GLU A 338 16.41 3.85 -15.61
C GLU A 338 17.48 4.11 -14.55
N PHE A 339 17.94 3.06 -13.87
CA PHE A 339 18.90 3.16 -12.76
C PHE A 339 20.09 2.21 -12.98
N PRO A 340 20.86 2.35 -14.08
CA PRO A 340 21.96 1.44 -14.40
C PRO A 340 23.10 1.52 -13.38
N GLU A 341 23.25 2.69 -12.75
CA GLU A 341 24.29 3.01 -11.77
C GLU A 341 23.84 2.73 -10.32
N MET A 342 22.67 2.11 -10.06
CA MET A 342 22.31 1.70 -8.69
C MET A 342 23.14 0.47 -8.30
N PRO A 343 24.25 0.62 -7.54
CA PRO A 343 25.27 -0.43 -7.42
C PRO A 343 24.80 -1.56 -6.50
N GLU A 344 23.79 -1.30 -5.69
CA GLU A 344 23.39 -2.17 -4.60
C GLU A 344 22.08 -2.91 -4.94
N LYS A 345 22.19 -4.22 -5.15
CA LYS A 345 21.07 -5.13 -5.44
C LYS A 345 19.91 -5.00 -4.45
N GLN A 346 20.22 -4.70 -3.18
CA GLN A 346 19.22 -4.53 -2.13
C GLN A 346 18.39 -3.26 -2.32
N LYS A 347 19.03 -2.14 -2.67
CA LYS A 347 18.37 -0.87 -2.96
C LYS A 347 17.43 -0.97 -4.16
N LEU A 348 17.89 -1.60 -5.25
CA LEU A 348 17.07 -1.85 -6.43
C LEU A 348 15.86 -2.75 -6.12
N ALA A 349 16.06 -3.80 -5.31
CA ALA A 349 14.97 -4.67 -4.87
C ALA A 349 13.91 -3.91 -4.06
N LEU A 350 14.34 -2.99 -3.19
CA LEU A 350 13.43 -2.12 -2.43
C LEU A 350 12.65 -1.17 -3.36
N GLU A 351 13.31 -0.54 -4.34
CA GLU A 351 12.64 0.31 -5.34
C GLU A 351 11.58 -0.43 -6.15
N TYR A 352 11.87 -1.67 -6.55
CA TYR A 352 10.91 -2.55 -7.21
C TYR A 352 9.72 -2.88 -6.29
N TYR A 353 10.00 -3.21 -5.03
CA TYR A 353 8.99 -3.52 -4.03
C TYR A 353 8.00 -2.37 -3.85
N LEU A 354 8.52 -1.14 -3.65
CA LEU A 354 7.71 0.04 -3.40
C LEU A 354 6.79 0.36 -4.58
N ARG A 355 7.29 0.24 -5.82
CA ARG A 355 6.48 0.41 -7.03
C ARG A 355 5.40 -0.66 -7.12
N LYS A 356 5.80 -1.94 -7.06
CA LYS A 356 4.91 -3.11 -7.23
C LYS A 356 3.73 -3.11 -6.26
N TYR A 357 3.93 -2.61 -5.05
CA TYR A 357 2.92 -2.60 -3.99
C TYR A 357 2.38 -1.18 -3.68
N PHE A 358 2.42 -0.29 -4.67
CA PHE A 358 1.71 1.00 -4.68
C PHE A 358 2.12 1.96 -3.55
N PHE A 359 3.41 1.99 -3.18
CA PHE A 359 3.92 2.94 -2.18
C PHE A 359 4.03 4.36 -2.73
N LEU A 360 4.24 4.52 -4.04
CA LEU A 360 4.51 5.81 -4.66
C LEU A 360 3.22 6.66 -4.82
N PRO A 361 3.35 8.00 -4.82
CA PRO A 361 2.19 8.90 -4.87
C PRO A 361 1.46 8.85 -6.21
N PHE A 362 2.15 8.53 -7.31
CA PHE A 362 1.52 8.24 -8.59
C PHE A 362 2.00 6.89 -9.11
N THR A 363 1.10 6.03 -9.55
CA THR A 363 1.44 4.74 -10.14
C THR A 363 0.67 4.54 -11.45
N VAL A 364 1.38 4.24 -12.52
CA VAL A 364 0.80 3.71 -13.76
C VAL A 364 0.89 2.19 -13.72
N SER A 365 -0.21 1.49 -13.98
CA SER A 365 -0.21 0.03 -13.96
C SER A 365 -1.06 -0.58 -15.07
N THR A 366 -0.91 -1.89 -15.26
CA THR A 366 -1.97 -2.69 -15.88
C THR A 366 -3.09 -2.91 -14.88
N LEU A 367 -4.33 -3.09 -15.35
CA LEU A 367 -5.46 -3.36 -14.45
C LEU A 367 -5.27 -4.67 -13.66
N ASP A 368 -4.82 -5.74 -14.32
CA ASP A 368 -4.60 -7.04 -13.67
C ASP A 368 -3.60 -6.96 -12.52
N SER A 369 -2.57 -6.11 -12.64
CA SER A 369 -1.56 -5.93 -11.58
C SER A 369 -2.11 -5.30 -10.30
N LEU A 370 -3.19 -4.50 -10.43
CA LEU A 370 -3.97 -3.99 -9.30
C LEU A 370 -4.91 -5.07 -8.77
N LEU A 371 -5.70 -5.70 -9.65
CA LEU A 371 -6.75 -6.65 -9.25
C LEU A 371 -6.19 -7.90 -8.56
N ILE A 372 -5.03 -8.40 -8.99
CA ILE A 372 -4.38 -9.57 -8.38
C ILE A 372 -4.06 -9.38 -6.88
N ARG A 373 -4.01 -8.13 -6.38
CA ARG A 373 -3.84 -7.81 -4.95
C ARG A 373 -5.08 -8.12 -4.11
N PHE A 374 -6.22 -8.37 -4.74
CA PHE A 374 -7.45 -8.81 -4.08
C PHE A 374 -7.63 -10.34 -4.13
N LEU A 375 -6.65 -11.07 -4.69
CA LEU A 375 -6.61 -12.55 -4.73
C LEU A 375 -5.57 -13.15 -3.76
N HIS A 376 -5.17 -12.38 -2.74
CA HIS A 376 -4.13 -12.73 -1.76
C HIS A 376 -2.77 -13.11 -2.37
N SER A 377 -2.42 -12.51 -3.51
CA SER A 377 -1.16 -12.78 -4.22
C SER A 377 -0.07 -11.74 -3.91
N GLY A 378 1.14 -12.23 -3.61
CA GLY A 378 2.28 -11.40 -3.21
C GLY A 378 2.04 -10.69 -1.87
N ARG A 379 2.51 -9.45 -1.74
CA ARG A 379 2.29 -8.58 -0.56
C ARG A 379 0.96 -7.83 -0.67
N TRP A 380 -0.12 -8.60 -0.76
CA TRP A 380 -1.48 -8.09 -0.90
C TRP A 380 -1.89 -7.22 0.29
N ASP A 381 -1.36 -7.53 1.47
CA ASP A 381 -1.55 -6.80 2.72
C ASP A 381 -0.93 -5.39 2.64
N ALA A 382 0.34 -5.31 2.25
CA ALA A 382 1.02 -4.02 2.07
C ALA A 382 0.37 -3.20 0.94
N ALA A 383 0.00 -3.84 -0.17
CA ALA A 383 -0.71 -3.19 -1.26
C ALA A 383 -2.06 -2.62 -0.79
N ARG A 384 -2.88 -3.40 -0.08
CA ARG A 384 -4.20 -2.94 0.39
C ARG A 384 -4.11 -1.86 1.46
N PHE A 385 -3.09 -1.88 2.32
CA PHE A 385 -2.80 -0.77 3.23
C PHE A 385 -2.49 0.52 2.44
N ASN A 386 -1.72 0.41 1.37
CA ASN A 386 -1.38 1.53 0.50
C ASN A 386 -2.56 2.07 -0.34
N LEU A 387 -3.61 1.29 -0.55
CA LEU A 387 -4.79 1.64 -1.36
C LEU A 387 -5.89 2.41 -0.59
N GLN A 388 -5.63 2.81 0.65
CA GLN A 388 -6.63 3.35 1.57
C GLN A 388 -7.03 4.80 1.31
N ASN A 389 -6.07 5.59 0.81
CA ASN A 389 -6.27 6.97 0.41
C ASN A 389 -5.84 7.09 -1.06
N THR A 390 -6.68 6.60 -1.96
CA THR A 390 -6.33 6.46 -3.37
C THR A 390 -7.45 6.91 -4.30
N LEU A 391 -7.05 7.57 -5.38
CA LEU A 391 -7.86 7.86 -6.56
C LEU A 391 -7.47 6.86 -7.64
N ILE A 392 -8.45 6.17 -8.23
CA ILE A 392 -8.16 5.16 -9.26
C ILE A 392 -8.79 5.57 -10.58
N ILE A 393 -7.95 5.68 -11.59
CA ILE A 393 -8.34 5.95 -12.96
C ILE A 393 -8.22 4.63 -13.74
N VAL A 394 -9.31 4.20 -14.36
CA VAL A 394 -9.34 3.03 -15.23
C VAL A 394 -9.57 3.51 -16.66
N ASP A 395 -8.50 3.50 -17.44
CA ASP A 395 -8.57 3.89 -18.85
C ASP A 395 -8.92 2.70 -19.73
N GLU A 396 -9.58 3.02 -20.84
CA GLU A 396 -10.09 2.09 -21.85
C GLU A 396 -10.84 0.90 -21.25
N ILE A 397 -11.79 1.17 -20.35
CA ILE A 397 -12.55 0.14 -19.64
C ILE A 397 -13.34 -0.80 -20.59
N HIS A 398 -13.65 -0.35 -21.82
CA HIS A 398 -14.29 -1.18 -22.84
C HIS A 398 -13.43 -2.35 -23.33
N ALA A 399 -12.10 -2.30 -23.13
CA ALA A 399 -11.21 -3.36 -23.55
C ALA A 399 -11.32 -4.64 -22.70
N TYR A 400 -12.00 -4.55 -21.55
CA TYR A 400 -12.06 -5.66 -20.59
C TYR A 400 -13.28 -6.56 -20.80
N ASN A 401 -13.06 -7.86 -20.70
CA ASN A 401 -14.14 -8.85 -20.77
C ASN A 401 -15.08 -8.78 -19.53
N PRO A 402 -16.30 -9.33 -19.61
CA PRO A 402 -17.28 -9.27 -18.53
C PRO A 402 -16.81 -9.84 -17.18
N ARG A 403 -15.94 -10.87 -17.18
CA ARG A 403 -15.43 -11.46 -15.94
C ARG A 403 -14.50 -10.47 -15.22
N LEU A 404 -13.59 -9.85 -15.96
CA LEU A 404 -12.67 -8.86 -15.43
C LEU A 404 -13.40 -7.59 -14.96
N LEU A 405 -14.43 -7.16 -15.71
CA LEU A 405 -15.32 -6.06 -15.28
C LEU A 405 -16.07 -6.39 -13.98
N GLY A 406 -16.55 -7.62 -13.83
CA GLY A 406 -17.17 -8.09 -12.59
C GLY A 406 -16.19 -8.07 -11.41
N PHE A 407 -14.94 -8.49 -11.63
CA PHE A 407 -13.90 -8.44 -10.61
C PHE A 407 -13.50 -7.00 -10.26
N LEU A 408 -13.38 -6.13 -11.26
CA LEU A 408 -13.17 -4.70 -11.07
C LEU A 408 -14.29 -4.09 -10.22
N LEU A 409 -15.56 -4.34 -10.56
CA LEU A 409 -16.70 -3.82 -9.79
C LEU A 409 -16.62 -4.20 -8.32
N LYS A 410 -16.34 -5.48 -8.00
CA LYS A 410 -16.18 -5.94 -6.61
C LYS A 410 -14.97 -5.32 -5.91
N THR A 411 -13.88 -5.12 -6.64
CA THR A 411 -12.70 -4.45 -6.10
C THR A 411 -12.98 -2.99 -5.77
N LEU A 412 -13.68 -2.27 -6.65
CA LEU A 412 -14.07 -0.88 -6.42
C LEU A 412 -15.08 -0.75 -5.28
N GLU A 413 -16.01 -1.69 -5.09
CA GLU A 413 -16.91 -1.72 -3.92
C GLU A 413 -16.13 -1.79 -2.60
N ILE A 414 -15.13 -2.69 -2.53
CA ILE A 414 -14.26 -2.78 -1.36
C ILE A 414 -13.55 -1.45 -1.13
N LEU A 415 -12.98 -0.86 -2.17
CA LEU A 415 -12.24 0.40 -2.07
C LEU A 415 -13.14 1.61 -1.76
N ALA A 416 -14.40 1.60 -2.21
CA ALA A 416 -15.38 2.63 -1.90
C ALA A 416 -15.70 2.68 -0.40
N SER A 417 -15.62 1.53 0.30
CA SER A 417 -15.79 1.48 1.76
C SER A 417 -14.73 2.29 2.52
N PHE A 418 -13.61 2.63 1.85
CA PHE A 418 -12.53 3.49 2.33
C PHE A 418 -12.61 4.93 1.80
N SER A 419 -13.77 5.32 1.27
CA SER A 419 -14.00 6.63 0.67
C SER A 419 -13.08 6.94 -0.51
N ASN A 420 -12.55 5.92 -1.20
CA ASN A 420 -11.81 6.09 -2.45
C ASN A 420 -12.74 6.53 -3.57
N LYS A 421 -12.20 7.24 -4.56
CA LYS A 421 -12.94 7.74 -5.71
C LYS A 421 -12.34 7.18 -6.99
N PHE A 422 -13.19 7.08 -8.01
CA PHE A 422 -12.84 6.38 -9.23
C PHE A 422 -13.21 7.21 -10.47
N MET A 423 -12.36 7.17 -11.49
CA MET A 423 -12.72 7.62 -12.82
C MET A 423 -12.60 6.45 -13.79
N LEU A 424 -13.70 6.06 -14.43
CA LEU A 424 -13.73 5.03 -15.46
C LEU A 424 -13.85 5.72 -16.81
N MET A 425 -12.95 5.43 -17.74
CA MET A 425 -12.88 6.13 -19.02
C MET A 425 -13.04 5.18 -20.19
N SER A 426 -13.84 5.59 -21.16
CA SER A 426 -14.03 4.84 -22.41
C SER A 426 -14.39 5.78 -23.56
N ALA A 427 -14.16 5.35 -24.79
CA ALA A 427 -14.78 5.98 -25.96
C ALA A 427 -16.29 5.71 -26.02
N SER A 428 -16.68 4.47 -25.72
CA SER A 428 -18.07 4.03 -25.64
C SER A 428 -18.21 2.88 -24.65
N MET A 429 -19.35 2.75 -23.99
CA MET A 429 -19.63 1.61 -23.11
C MET A 429 -21.13 1.25 -23.17
N PRO A 430 -21.49 -0.04 -23.31
CA PRO A 430 -22.88 -0.48 -23.23
C PRO A 430 -23.57 0.00 -21.94
N GLU A 431 -24.80 0.51 -22.10
CA GLU A 431 -25.61 1.06 -21.01
C GLU A 431 -25.81 0.08 -19.84
N VAL A 432 -25.97 -1.20 -20.16
CA VAL A 432 -26.10 -2.27 -19.15
C VAL A 432 -24.87 -2.35 -18.23
N ILE A 433 -23.67 -2.08 -18.76
CA ILE A 433 -22.44 -2.08 -17.96
C ILE A 433 -22.39 -0.82 -17.11
N LYS A 434 -22.66 0.36 -17.69
CA LYS A 434 -22.67 1.64 -16.95
C LYS A 434 -23.62 1.59 -15.75
N ARG A 435 -24.86 1.14 -15.96
CA ARG A 435 -25.86 0.98 -14.89
C ARG A 435 -25.41 0.07 -13.76
N LYS A 436 -24.63 -0.97 -14.04
CA LYS A 436 -24.05 -1.84 -12.99
C LYS A 436 -23.05 -1.07 -12.11
N PHE A 437 -22.19 -0.23 -12.69
CA PHE A 437 -21.27 0.59 -11.90
C PHE A 437 -22.00 1.71 -11.15
N GLU A 438 -22.93 2.41 -11.79
CA GLU A 438 -23.72 3.49 -11.18
C GLU A 438 -24.52 3.02 -9.96
N LYS A 439 -25.23 1.89 -10.10
CA LYS A 439 -26.04 1.30 -9.02
C LYS A 439 -25.22 0.96 -7.77
N HIS A 440 -23.96 0.57 -7.94
CA HIS A 440 -23.14 0.05 -6.85
C HIS A 440 -22.16 1.09 -6.26
N LEU A 441 -21.79 2.13 -7.03
CA LEU A 441 -20.66 3.01 -6.68
C LEU A 441 -20.98 4.51 -6.82
N ASN A 442 -22.25 4.90 -7.02
CA ASN A 442 -22.70 6.28 -7.12
C ASN A 442 -21.88 7.12 -8.13
N PHE A 443 -21.69 6.56 -9.32
CA PHE A 443 -21.02 7.23 -10.42
C PHE A 443 -21.89 8.33 -11.02
N LYS A 444 -21.27 9.44 -11.41
CA LYS A 444 -21.86 10.40 -12.36
C LYS A 444 -21.31 10.12 -13.74
N THR A 445 -22.19 9.87 -14.71
CA THR A 445 -21.80 9.70 -16.11
C THR A 445 -21.72 11.04 -16.83
N TYR A 446 -20.66 11.25 -17.62
CA TYR A 446 -20.46 12.42 -18.45
C TYR A 446 -20.04 12.01 -19.87
N GLY A 447 -20.67 12.61 -20.88
CA GLY A 447 -20.46 12.28 -22.29
C GLY A 447 -21.35 11.14 -22.80
N GLY A 448 -20.92 10.51 -23.90
CA GLY A 448 -21.66 9.48 -24.62
C GLY A 448 -22.63 10.02 -25.68
N VAL A 449 -23.24 9.08 -26.42
CA VAL A 449 -24.02 9.32 -27.67
C VAL A 449 -25.07 10.43 -27.56
N TYR A 450 -25.65 10.65 -26.36
CA TYR A 450 -26.66 11.68 -26.12
C TYR A 450 -26.11 13.11 -25.96
N GLN A 451 -24.80 13.32 -25.95
CA GLN A 451 -24.15 14.64 -25.88
C GLN A 451 -23.32 14.97 -27.15
N GLU A 452 -23.43 14.15 -28.20
CA GLU A 452 -22.50 14.10 -29.35
C GLU A 452 -23.11 14.35 -30.74
N GLU A 453 -24.29 14.98 -30.89
CA GLU A 453 -24.72 15.46 -32.23
C GLU A 453 -23.60 16.26 -32.93
N ILE A 454 -22.84 17.04 -32.14
CA ILE A 454 -21.71 17.87 -32.58
C ILE A 454 -20.51 17.05 -33.11
N LEU A 455 -20.30 15.81 -32.66
CA LEU A 455 -19.18 14.97 -33.10
C LEU A 455 -19.48 14.25 -34.41
N PHE A 456 -20.73 13.84 -34.61
CA PHE A 456 -21.22 13.32 -35.89
C PHE A 456 -21.13 14.39 -36.99
N GLU A 457 -21.51 15.63 -36.68
CA GLU A 457 -21.43 16.77 -37.61
C GLU A 457 -19.99 17.18 -37.95
N LYS A 458 -19.07 17.13 -36.97
CA LYS A 458 -17.66 17.47 -37.18
C LYS A 458 -16.93 16.50 -38.11
N MET A 459 -17.25 15.21 -38.03
CA MET A 459 -16.64 14.20 -38.89
C MET A 459 -17.08 14.38 -40.34
N TRP A 460 -18.36 14.71 -40.56
CA TRP A 460 -18.88 15.05 -41.89
C TRP A 460 -18.21 16.29 -42.51
N TYR A 461 -18.07 17.37 -41.74
CA TYR A 461 -17.39 18.59 -42.19
C TYR A 461 -15.91 18.36 -42.53
N TYR A 462 -15.20 17.55 -41.74
CA TYR A 462 -13.80 17.23 -41.98
C TYR A 462 -13.61 16.36 -43.23
N ILE A 463 -14.55 15.45 -43.49
CA ILE A 463 -14.56 14.64 -44.71
C ILE A 463 -14.80 15.54 -45.93
N ILE A 464 -15.81 16.43 -45.90
CA ILE A 464 -16.10 17.34 -47.02
C ILE A 464 -14.93 18.26 -47.35
N GLN A 465 -14.24 18.81 -46.35
CA GLN A 465 -13.11 19.72 -46.58
C GLN A 465 -11.84 19.03 -47.12
N ASN A 466 -11.75 17.71 -47.05
CA ASN A 466 -10.59 16.94 -47.50
C ASN A 466 -10.92 15.97 -48.64
N LEU A 467 -12.11 16.04 -49.22
CA LEU A 467 -12.40 15.37 -50.48
C LEU A 467 -11.66 16.14 -51.60
N PRO A 468 -10.84 15.46 -52.42
CA PRO A 468 -10.28 16.10 -53.60
C PRO A 468 -11.44 16.54 -54.50
N ILE A 469 -11.38 17.80 -54.94
CA ILE A 469 -12.36 18.41 -55.85
C ILE A 469 -12.39 17.66 -57.18
#